data_AF-A0A352CBP5-F1
#
_entry.id   AF-A0A352CBP5-F1
#
_cell.length_a   1.000
_cell.length_b   1.000
_cell.length_c   1.000
_cell.angle_alpha   90.00
_cell.angle_beta   90.00
_cell.angle_gamma   90.00
#
_symmetry.space_group_name_H-M   'P 1'
#
loop_
_entity.id
_entity.type
_entity.pdbx_description
1 polymer ?
#
loop_
_entity_poly.entity_id
_entity_poly.type
_entity_poly.pdbx_seq_one_letter_code
_entity_poly.pdbx_strand_id
1 'polypeptide(L)'
;MAMPDQSFDLVLANSVFTHLKLDTAKAWIKEIRRLLRPGGIALLSFHGLFSLATFCGRTPTFIDKVLQSGFNADLKAPELDGLVGDDTYYRQTYMTDDFARALFSEQFDLAAVHVGVVSRYQNIAVCR
;
A
#
# COMPACT_ATOMS: atom_id res chain seq x y z
N MET A 1 15.79 15.78 -8.05
CA MET A 1 16.70 14.96 -8.88
C MET A 1 16.36 13.50 -8.60
N ALA A 2 16.32 12.62 -9.60
CA ALA A 2 16.00 11.21 -9.39
C ALA A 2 17.15 10.52 -8.64
N MET A 3 16.82 9.62 -7.71
CA MET A 3 17.82 8.80 -7.01
C MET A 3 18.37 7.71 -7.94
N PRO A 4 19.67 7.37 -7.89
CA PRO A 4 20.24 6.29 -8.69
C PRO A 4 19.62 4.92 -8.39
N ASP A 5 19.68 4.01 -9.35
CA ASP A 5 19.33 2.60 -9.15
C ASP A 5 20.15 1.99 -8.01
N GLN A 6 19.58 1.01 -7.31
CA GLN A 6 20.28 0.21 -6.30
C GLN A 6 20.99 1.07 -5.23
N SER A 7 20.35 2.15 -4.80
CA SER A 7 20.92 3.08 -3.83
C SER A 7 20.73 2.63 -2.38
N PHE A 8 19.75 1.78 -2.08
CA PHE A 8 19.34 1.48 -0.71
C PHE A 8 19.36 -0.02 -0.39
N ASP A 9 19.74 -0.36 0.84
CA ASP A 9 19.60 -1.70 1.41
C ASP A 9 18.22 -1.92 2.05
N LEU A 10 17.53 -0.83 2.42
CA LEU A 10 16.21 -0.85 3.06
C LEU A 10 15.37 0.32 2.53
N VAL A 11 14.11 0.03 2.19
CA VAL A 11 13.08 1.05 1.94
C VAL A 11 11.90 0.80 2.86
N LEU A 12 11.49 1.82 3.60
CA LEU A 12 10.28 1.82 4.43
C LEU A 12 9.23 2.74 3.79
N ALA A 13 8.10 2.19 3.40
CA ALA A 13 6.96 2.92 2.88
C ALA A 13 5.82 2.90 3.91
N ASN A 14 5.95 3.74 4.94
CA ASN A 14 4.98 3.86 6.03
C ASN A 14 3.83 4.80 5.67
N SER A 15 2.61 4.30 5.79
CA SER A 15 1.37 4.98 5.39
C SER A 15 1.40 5.48 3.95
N VAL A 16 1.89 4.65 3.02
CA VAL A 16 1.96 5.00 1.59
C VAL A 16 0.89 4.23 0.80
N PHE A 17 0.94 2.89 0.78
CA PHE A 17 -0.02 2.06 0.03
C PHE A 17 -1.44 2.07 0.63
N THR A 18 -1.61 2.73 1.76
CA THR A 18 -2.90 3.09 2.35
C THR A 18 -3.60 4.23 1.61
N HIS A 19 -2.89 4.96 0.73
CA HIS A 19 -3.42 6.19 0.12
C HIS A 19 -3.32 6.31 -1.39
N LEU A 20 -2.94 5.25 -2.10
CA LEU A 20 -2.69 5.30 -3.54
C LEU A 20 -3.73 4.54 -4.35
N LYS A 21 -4.15 5.12 -5.49
CA LYS A 21 -4.82 4.37 -6.56
C LYS A 21 -3.91 3.27 -7.10
N LEU A 22 -4.50 2.22 -7.67
CA LEU A 22 -3.78 1.02 -8.09
C LEU A 22 -2.61 1.30 -9.05
N ASP A 23 -2.82 2.13 -10.08
CA ASP A 23 -1.76 2.44 -11.05
C ASP A 23 -0.59 3.18 -10.40
N THR A 24 -0.88 4.09 -9.47
CA THR A 24 0.12 4.82 -8.70
C THR A 24 0.87 3.90 -7.74
N ALA A 25 0.16 2.98 -7.07
CA ALA A 25 0.78 1.95 -6.24
C ALA A 25 1.74 1.07 -7.07
N LYS A 26 1.31 0.60 -8.25
CA LYS A 26 2.15 -0.19 -9.16
C LYS A 26 3.40 0.56 -9.61
N ALA A 27 3.27 1.85 -9.92
CA ALA A 27 4.41 2.70 -10.26
C ALA A 27 5.41 2.81 -9.10
N TRP A 28 4.92 3.04 -7.88
CA TRP A 28 5.77 3.10 -6.68
C TRP A 28 6.43 1.76 -6.34
N ILE A 29 5.75 0.63 -6.52
CA ILE A 29 6.35 -0.70 -6.30
C ILE A 29 7.54 -0.91 -7.23
N LYS A 30 7.40 -0.59 -8.52
CA LYS A 30 8.49 -0.66 -9.50
C LYS A 30 9.64 0.26 -9.15
N GLU A 31 9.32 1.49 -8.72
CA GLU A 31 10.33 2.46 -8.33
C GLU A 31 11.10 2.02 -7.07
N ILE A 32 10.40 1.52 -6.05
CA ILE A 32 11.04 0.97 -4.85
C ILE A 32 11.93 -0.21 -5.23
N ARG A 33 11.51 -1.07 -6.17
CA ARG A 33 12.34 -2.17 -6.66
C ARG A 33 13.60 -1.69 -7.38
N ARG A 34 13.49 -0.64 -8.20
CA ARG A 34 14.64 -0.01 -8.88
C ARG A 34 15.64 0.55 -7.87
N LEU A 35 15.15 1.15 -6.79
CA LEU A 35 15.96 1.80 -5.76
C LEU A 35 16.68 0.81 -4.82
N LEU A 36 16.15 -0.40 -4.66
CA LEU A 36 16.74 -1.43 -3.81
C LEU A 36 17.92 -2.14 -4.47
N ARG A 37 18.98 -2.33 -3.70
CA ARG A 37 20.11 -3.19 -4.08
C ARG A 37 19.68 -4.66 -4.16
N PRO A 38 20.44 -5.53 -4.87
CA PRO A 38 20.26 -6.97 -4.74
C PRO A 38 20.31 -7.40 -3.27
N GLY A 39 19.28 -8.10 -2.80
CA GLY A 39 19.13 -8.51 -1.40
C GLY A 39 18.58 -7.43 -0.45
N GLY A 40 18.29 -6.23 -0.94
CA GLY A 40 17.65 -5.17 -0.17
C GLY A 40 16.20 -5.50 0.21
N ILE A 41 15.72 -4.89 1.29
CA ILE A 41 14.41 -5.19 1.87
C ILE A 41 13.46 -3.99 1.70
N ALA A 42 12.22 -4.26 1.33
CA ALA A 42 11.13 -3.29 1.37
C ALA A 42 10.12 -3.65 2.47
N LEU A 43 9.78 -2.67 3.31
CA LEU A 43 8.69 -2.76 4.29
C LEU A 43 7.56 -1.84 3.86
N LEU A 44 6.47 -2.42 3.38
CA LEU A 44 5.40 -1.68 2.72
C LEU A 44 4.11 -1.80 3.55
N SER A 45 3.63 -0.69 4.11
CA SER A 45 2.41 -0.70 4.91
C SER A 45 1.16 -0.50 4.05
N PHE A 46 0.09 -1.23 4.33
CA PHE A 46 -1.19 -1.14 3.62
C PHE A 46 -2.39 -1.41 4.55
N HIS A 47 -3.60 -1.00 4.14
CA HIS A 47 -4.82 -1.37 4.84
C HIS A 47 -5.34 -2.72 4.32
N GLY A 48 -5.27 -3.74 5.18
CA GLY A 48 -5.80 -5.08 4.90
C GLY A 48 -7.24 -5.27 5.40
N LEU A 49 -7.69 -6.52 5.46
CA LEU A 49 -9.04 -6.85 5.95
C LEU A 49 -9.27 -6.41 7.40
N PHE A 50 -8.23 -6.46 8.24
CA PHE A 50 -8.33 -5.99 9.63
C PHE A 50 -8.68 -4.49 9.72
N SER A 51 -7.99 -3.65 8.94
CA SER A 51 -8.28 -2.21 8.87
C SER A 51 -9.66 -1.96 8.27
N LEU A 52 -10.02 -2.71 7.21
CA LEU A 52 -11.33 -2.61 6.56
C LEU A 52 -12.46 -2.83 7.56
N ALA A 53 -12.39 -3.92 8.35
CA ALA A 53 -13.38 -4.23 9.37
C ALA A 53 -13.45 -3.15 10.47
N THR A 54 -12.31 -2.54 10.80
CA THR A 54 -12.21 -1.53 11.85
C THR A 54 -12.79 -0.18 11.43
N PHE A 55 -12.53 0.27 10.20
CA PHE A 55 -12.81 1.65 9.79
C PHE A 55 -13.94 1.80 8.77
N CYS A 56 -14.30 0.75 8.03
CA CYS A 56 -15.29 0.84 6.95
C CYS A 56 -16.64 0.20 7.31
N GLY A 57 -16.87 -0.21 8.56
CA GLY A 57 -18.09 -0.91 8.99
C GLY A 57 -19.41 -0.17 8.74
N ARG A 58 -19.37 1.13 8.41
CA ARG A 58 -20.53 1.96 8.05
C ARG A 58 -20.65 2.24 6.55
N THR A 59 -19.88 1.56 5.71
CA THR A 59 -19.83 1.78 4.27
C THR A 59 -19.93 0.43 3.53
N PRO A 60 -21.09 -0.25 3.59
CA PRO A 60 -21.23 -1.62 3.10
C PRO A 60 -20.89 -1.78 1.62
N THR A 61 -21.30 -0.83 0.76
CA THR A 61 -20.96 -0.85 -0.66
C THR A 61 -19.45 -0.73 -0.92
N PHE A 62 -18.71 -0.05 -0.05
CA PHE A 62 -17.25 0.01 -0.15
C PHE A 62 -16.60 -1.31 0.26
N ILE A 63 -17.09 -1.92 1.35
CA ILE A 63 -16.66 -3.24 1.81
C ILE A 63 -16.89 -4.29 0.71
N ASP A 64 -18.11 -4.34 0.15
CA ASP A 64 -18.48 -5.31 -0.89
C ASP A 64 -17.54 -5.21 -2.09
N LYS A 65 -17.21 -4.00 -2.52
CA LYS A 65 -16.23 -3.80 -3.60
C LYS A 65 -14.86 -4.36 -3.24
N VAL A 66 -14.33 -4.09 -2.04
CA VAL A 66 -13.03 -4.65 -1.62
C VAL A 66 -13.07 -6.17 -1.60
N LEU A 67 -14.14 -6.77 -1.08
CA LEU A 67 -14.28 -8.23 -1.01
C LEU A 67 -14.43 -8.87 -2.39
N GLN A 68 -15.10 -8.21 -3.34
CA GLN A 68 -15.32 -8.72 -4.69
C GLN A 68 -14.11 -8.56 -5.61
N SER A 69 -13.43 -7.41 -5.57
CA SER A 69 -12.31 -7.10 -6.49
C SER A 69 -10.93 -7.32 -5.87
N GLY A 70 -10.85 -7.41 -4.54
CA GLY A 70 -9.60 -7.39 -3.78
C GLY A 70 -9.04 -6.00 -3.49
N PHE A 71 -9.60 -4.92 -4.06
CA PHE A 71 -9.06 -3.57 -3.94
C PHE A 71 -10.12 -2.48 -4.12
N ASN A 72 -10.09 -1.45 -3.27
CA ASN A 72 -10.89 -0.25 -3.47
C ASN A 72 -10.18 1.01 -2.96
N ALA A 73 -10.30 2.10 -3.73
CA ALA A 73 -9.75 3.42 -3.42
C ALA A 73 -10.76 4.55 -3.78
N ASP A 74 -12.06 4.25 -3.79
CA ASP A 74 -13.11 5.21 -4.12
C ASP A 74 -13.28 6.33 -3.09
N LEU A 75 -12.88 6.08 -1.83
CA LEU A 75 -12.99 7.07 -0.76
C LEU A 75 -11.81 8.05 -0.82
N LYS A 76 -12.10 9.35 -0.71
CA LYS A 76 -11.08 10.39 -0.57
C LYS A 76 -10.39 10.29 0.80
N ALA A 77 -9.12 10.69 0.90
CA ALA A 77 -8.43 10.93 2.17
C ALA A 77 -8.36 12.45 2.45
N PRO A 78 -9.43 13.06 3.00
CA PRO A 78 -9.49 14.51 3.21
C PRO A 78 -8.43 15.02 4.19
N GLU A 79 -7.91 14.15 5.06
CA GLU A 79 -6.83 14.49 5.99
C GLU A 79 -5.49 14.79 5.30
N LEU A 80 -5.38 14.51 3.99
CA LEU A 80 -4.19 14.75 3.17
C LEU A 80 -4.41 15.86 2.11
N ASP A 81 -5.54 16.56 2.15
CA ASP A 81 -5.82 17.68 1.24
C ASP A 81 -4.75 18.79 1.36
N GLY A 82 -4.37 19.38 0.23
CA GLY A 82 -3.38 20.46 0.17
C GLY A 82 -1.91 20.04 0.37
N LEU A 83 -1.61 18.76 0.65
CA LEU A 83 -0.23 18.26 0.71
C LEU A 83 0.45 18.21 -0.67
N VAL A 84 -0.36 18.01 -1.71
CA VAL A 84 0.04 18.05 -3.12
C VAL A 84 -0.97 18.89 -3.89
N GLY A 85 -0.60 19.39 -5.07
CA GLY A 85 -1.48 20.25 -5.88
C GLY A 85 -2.71 19.57 -6.49
N ASP A 86 -2.97 18.30 -6.16
CA ASP A 86 -4.11 17.51 -6.64
C ASP A 86 -4.79 16.79 -5.46
N ASP A 87 -5.89 17.35 -4.96
CA ASP A 87 -6.69 16.77 -3.87
C ASP A 87 -7.43 15.47 -4.27
N THR A 88 -7.31 15.02 -5.53
CA THR A 88 -7.84 13.73 -5.99
C THR A 88 -6.80 12.62 -5.99
N TYR A 89 -5.54 12.95 -5.67
CA TYR A 89 -4.42 12.01 -5.66
C TYR A 89 -4.56 10.99 -4.53
N TYR A 90 -4.67 11.46 -3.28
CA TYR A 90 -4.74 10.59 -2.12
C TYR A 90 -6.15 10.04 -1.88
N ARG A 91 -6.19 8.76 -1.54
CA ARG A 91 -7.40 7.98 -1.30
C ARG A 91 -7.36 7.31 0.08
N GLN A 92 -8.49 6.78 0.51
CA GLN A 92 -8.53 5.74 1.52
C GLN A 92 -8.54 4.41 0.78
N THR A 93 -7.36 3.78 0.72
CA THR A 93 -7.13 2.57 -0.06
C THR A 93 -7.18 1.36 0.85
N TYR A 94 -7.96 0.37 0.46
CA TYR A 94 -8.08 -0.90 1.15
C TYR A 94 -7.94 -2.04 0.15
N MET A 95 -7.31 -3.12 0.58
CA MET A 95 -7.15 -4.32 -0.21
C MET A 95 -7.32 -5.56 0.65
N THR A 96 -7.71 -6.68 0.03
CA THR A 96 -7.64 -7.98 0.69
C THR A 96 -6.17 -8.36 0.85
N ASP A 97 -5.87 -9.17 1.87
CA ASP A 97 -4.51 -9.61 2.13
C ASP A 97 -3.96 -10.42 0.94
N ASP A 98 -4.79 -11.20 0.26
CA ASP A 98 -4.42 -11.95 -0.96
C ASP A 98 -4.12 -11.03 -2.15
N PHE A 99 -4.92 -9.97 -2.34
CA PHE A 99 -4.64 -8.98 -3.38
C PHE A 99 -3.32 -8.27 -3.12
N ALA A 100 -3.08 -7.86 -1.86
CA ALA A 100 -1.81 -7.24 -1.46
C ALA A 100 -0.62 -8.15 -1.75
N ARG A 101 -0.74 -9.44 -1.39
CA ARG A 101 0.29 -10.45 -1.66
C ARG A 101 0.58 -10.56 -3.15
N ALA A 102 -0.45 -10.68 -3.98
CA ALA A 102 -0.29 -10.75 -5.43
C ALA A 102 0.36 -9.49 -6.00
N LEU A 103 -0.12 -8.30 -5.59
CA LEU A 103 0.38 -7.01 -6.05
C LEU A 103 1.87 -6.81 -5.74
N PHE A 104 2.29 -7.06 -4.50
CA PHE A 104 3.69 -6.88 -4.12
C PHE A 104 4.60 -7.95 -4.74
N SER A 105 4.09 -9.18 -4.92
CA SER A 105 4.84 -10.26 -5.58
C SER A 105 5.05 -10.03 -7.08
N GLU A 106 4.40 -9.04 -7.70
CA GLU A 106 4.68 -8.65 -9.09
C GLU A 106 6.15 -8.21 -9.29
N GLN A 107 6.80 -7.66 -8.25
CA GLN A 107 8.16 -7.12 -8.33
C GLN A 107 9.10 -7.65 -7.24
N PHE A 108 8.59 -8.34 -6.23
CA PHE A 108 9.37 -8.77 -5.06
C PHE A 108 9.17 -10.25 -4.76
N ASP A 109 10.15 -10.84 -4.07
CA ASP A 109 9.92 -12.07 -3.31
C ASP A 109 9.29 -11.70 -1.95
N LEU A 110 8.03 -12.06 -1.77
CA LEU A 110 7.27 -11.68 -0.58
C LEU A 110 7.55 -12.66 0.57
N ALA A 111 8.38 -12.23 1.52
CA ALA A 111 8.79 -13.06 2.64
C ALA A 111 7.69 -13.25 3.69
N ALA A 112 6.93 -12.19 4.01
CA ALA A 112 5.89 -12.22 5.02
C ALA A 112 4.88 -11.08 4.85
N VAL A 113 3.70 -11.27 5.44
CA VAL A 113 2.74 -10.19 5.72
C VAL A 113 2.38 -10.27 7.19
N HIS A 114 2.55 -9.16 7.91
CA HIS A 114 2.22 -9.05 9.32
C HIS A 114 1.03 -8.11 9.50
N VAL A 115 0.02 -8.58 10.24
CA VAL A 115 -1.24 -7.86 10.43
C VAL A 115 -1.10 -6.79 11.52
N GLY A 116 -1.58 -5.58 11.24
CA GLY A 116 -1.73 -4.52 12.24
C GLY A 116 -0.43 -4.02 12.89
N VAL A 117 0.73 -4.14 12.25
CA VAL A 117 2.01 -3.73 12.82
C VAL A 117 2.13 -2.21 12.93
N VAL A 118 1.76 -1.47 11.89
CA VAL A 118 1.81 0.01 11.93
C VAL A 118 0.56 0.55 12.59
N SER A 119 0.76 1.36 13.63
CA SER A 119 -0.31 2.04 14.37
C SER A 119 -1.42 1.12 14.89
N ARG A 120 -1.14 -0.19 15.03
CA ARG A 120 -2.09 -1.24 15.43
C ARG A 120 -3.19 -1.55 14.42
N TYR A 121 -3.11 -1.06 13.19
CA TYR A 121 -4.15 -1.33 12.21
C TYR A 121 -3.69 -1.46 10.76
N GLN A 122 -2.49 -1.02 10.38
CA GLN A 122 -1.99 -1.26 9.02
C GLN A 122 -1.11 -2.50 9.00
N ASN A 123 -1.32 -3.33 7.99
CA ASN A 123 -0.49 -4.50 7.74
C ASN A 123 0.86 -4.04 7.17
N ILE A 124 1.90 -4.85 7.32
CA ILE A 124 3.20 -4.67 6.65
C ILE A 124 3.48 -5.89 5.78
N ALA A 125 3.79 -5.64 4.50
CA ALA A 125 4.45 -6.61 3.63
C ALA A 125 5.98 -6.49 3.78
N VAL A 126 6.64 -7.64 3.95
CA VAL A 126 8.11 -7.76 3.99
C VAL A 126 8.56 -8.33 2.65
N CYS A 127 9.18 -7.49 1.82
CA CYS A 127 9.54 -7.77 0.44
C CYS A 127 11.08 -7.85 0.26
N ARG A 128 11.56 -8.75 -0.60
CA ARG A 128 12.98 -8.92 -0.98
C ARG A 128 13.21 -8.84 -2.48
#